data_AF-A0A450WZM0-F1
#
_entry.id   AF-A0A450WZM0-F1
#
_cell.length_a   1.000
_cell.length_b   1.000
_cell.length_c   1.000
_cell.angle_alpha   90.00
_cell.angle_beta   90.00
_cell.angle_gamma   90.00
#
_symmetry.space_group_name_H-M   'P 1'
#
loop_
_entity.id
_entity.type
_entity.pdbx_description
1 polymer ?
#
loop_
_entity_poly.entity_id
_entity_poly.type
_entity_poly.pdbx_seq_one_letter_code
_entity_poly.pdbx_strand_id
1 'polypeptide(L)'
;MIFSEPLPFIKEFVDELSQGIQAYSPQNKLSKIQRAWLGFCLTGVLLANKICWTEFERIGLGNYKAAALSWMFRHGKFAWTMLLHVSVALILARYGIVEGILVGDDSDRQRAKQTKR
;
A
#
# COMPACT_ATOMS: atom_id res chain seq x y z
N MET A 1 -10.33 1.55 -17.87
CA MET A 1 -10.16 2.80 -17.09
C MET A 1 -8.69 3.17 -17.15
N ILE A 2 -8.41 4.44 -17.42
CA ILE A 2 -7.06 5.00 -17.59
C ILE A 2 -6.95 6.09 -16.51
N PHE A 3 -5.87 6.11 -15.72
CA PHE A 3 -5.68 7.15 -14.71
C PHE A 3 -4.26 7.72 -14.77
N SER A 4 -4.16 9.05 -14.72
CA SER A 4 -2.90 9.78 -14.57
C SER A 4 -2.63 10.15 -13.12
N GLU A 5 -3.68 10.31 -12.32
CA GLU A 5 -3.61 10.68 -10.90
C GLU A 5 -4.40 9.70 -10.02
N PRO A 6 -3.98 9.49 -8.76
CA PRO A 6 -4.75 8.70 -7.81
C PRO A 6 -6.16 9.27 -7.59
N LEU A 7 -7.13 8.40 -7.33
CA LEU A 7 -8.49 8.82 -6.99
C LEU A 7 -8.48 9.69 -5.71
N PRO A 8 -9.37 10.70 -5.59
CA PRO A 8 -9.35 11.65 -4.47
C PRO A 8 -9.32 10.99 -3.08
N PHE A 9 -10.19 9.99 -2.85
CA PHE A 9 -10.23 9.28 -1.56
C PHE A 9 -8.95 8.47 -1.26
N ILE A 10 -8.23 8.02 -2.30
CA ILE A 10 -6.95 7.33 -2.14
C ILE A 10 -5.88 8.34 -1.74
N LYS A 11 -5.89 9.52 -2.34
CA LYS A 11 -4.97 10.61 -1.99
C LYS A 11 -5.19 11.06 -0.54
N GLU A 12 -6.44 11.28 -0.15
CA GLU A 12 -6.84 11.60 1.22
C GLU A 12 -6.36 10.53 2.20
N PHE A 13 -6.64 9.25 1.91
CA PHE A 13 -6.18 8.15 2.75
C PHE A 13 -4.66 8.09 2.89
N VAL A 14 -3.91 8.30 1.81
CA VAL A 14 -2.43 8.31 1.86
C VAL A 14 -1.89 9.50 2.65
N ASP A 15 -2.56 10.65 2.61
CA ASP A 15 -2.18 11.81 3.41
C ASP A 15 -2.50 11.59 4.91
N GLU A 16 -3.66 11.03 5.24
CA GLU A 16 -3.99 10.59 6.62
C GLU A 16 -2.98 9.56 7.13
N LEU A 17 -2.60 8.59 6.30
CA LEU A 17 -1.59 7.58 6.63
C LEU A 17 -0.23 8.21 6.95
N SER A 18 0.21 9.18 6.15
CA SER A 18 1.46 9.91 6.39
C SER A 18 1.42 10.70 7.70
N GLN A 19 0.28 11.33 8.01
CA GLN A 19 0.07 12.07 9.27
C GLN A 19 0.04 11.13 10.47
N GLY A 20 -0.68 10.00 10.36
CA GLY A 20 -0.72 8.99 11.41
C GLY A 20 0.66 8.41 11.71
N ILE A 21 1.45 8.09 10.69
CA ILE A 21 2.85 7.63 10.88
C ILE A 21 3.68 8.71 11.58
N GLN A 22 3.53 9.97 11.18
CA GLN A 22 4.24 11.09 11.78
C GLN A 22 3.89 11.26 13.27
N ALA A 23 2.64 10.98 13.67
CA ALA A 23 2.21 11.05 15.07
C ALA A 23 2.90 9.99 15.96
N TYR A 24 3.10 8.78 15.46
CA TYR A 24 3.83 7.72 16.19
C TYR A 24 5.35 7.88 16.12
N SER A 25 5.86 8.37 14.99
CA SER A 25 7.30 8.51 14.76
C SER A 25 7.59 9.74 13.90
N PRO A 26 7.95 10.89 14.51
CA PRO A 26 8.12 12.16 13.81
C PRO A 26 9.12 12.13 12.64
N GLN A 27 10.13 11.26 12.70
CA GLN A 27 11.16 11.15 11.65
C GLN A 27 10.74 10.28 10.45
N ASN A 28 9.63 9.55 10.54
CA ASN A 28 9.24 8.52 9.56
C ASN A 28 8.10 8.94 8.62
N LYS A 29 7.87 10.25 8.47
CA LYS A 29 6.87 10.78 7.54
C LYS A 29 7.13 10.29 6.11
N LEU A 30 6.06 9.92 5.40
CA LEU A 30 6.16 9.53 4.00
C LEU A 30 6.56 10.74 3.13
N SER A 31 7.61 10.55 2.32
CA SER A 31 8.02 11.55 1.34
C SER A 31 6.95 11.78 0.27
N LYS A 32 7.06 12.88 -0.50
CA LYS A 32 6.15 13.15 -1.62
C LYS A 32 6.16 12.01 -2.64
N ILE A 33 7.34 11.46 -2.94
CA ILE A 33 7.51 10.35 -3.90
C ILE A 33 6.87 9.08 -3.36
N GLN A 34 7.05 8.77 -2.08
CA GLN A 34 6.43 7.61 -1.43
C GLN A 34 4.90 7.69 -1.44
N ARG A 35 4.34 8.87 -1.16
CA ARG A 35 2.89 9.10 -1.22
C ARG A 35 2.33 8.97 -2.64
N ALA A 36 2.99 9.58 -3.62
CA ALA A 36 2.59 9.45 -5.02
C ALA A 36 2.64 7.99 -5.50
N TRP A 37 3.72 7.28 -5.14
CA TRP A 37 3.88 5.86 -5.46
C TRP A 37 2.82 4.97 -4.80
N LEU A 38 2.53 5.19 -3.50
CA LEU A 38 1.49 4.47 -2.78
C LEU A 38 0.11 4.74 -3.38
N GLY A 39 -0.21 6.01 -3.65
CA GLY A 39 -1.48 6.39 -4.29
C GLY A 39 -1.66 5.74 -5.66
N PHE A 40 -0.59 5.69 -6.47
CA PHE A 40 -0.61 4.99 -7.75
C PHE A 40 -0.85 3.49 -7.58
N CYS A 41 -0.15 2.84 -6.65
CA CYS A 41 -0.30 1.40 -6.40
C CYS A 41 -1.70 1.05 -5.89
N LEU A 42 -2.26 1.81 -4.95
CA LEU A 42 -3.61 1.60 -4.43
C LEU A 42 -4.67 1.79 -5.51
N THR A 43 -4.49 2.78 -6.38
CA THR A 43 -5.38 2.98 -7.54
C THR A 43 -5.27 1.82 -8.52
N GLY A 44 -4.05 1.34 -8.76
CA GLY A 44 -3.78 0.15 -9.57
C GLY A 44 -4.48 -1.11 -9.03
N VAL A 45 -4.40 -1.36 -7.70
CA VAL A 45 -5.09 -2.47 -7.05
C VAL A 45 -6.59 -2.39 -7.27
N LEU A 46 -7.18 -1.22 -7.04
CA LEU A 46 -8.63 -1.01 -7.19
C LEU A 46 -9.10 -1.26 -8.62
N LEU A 47 -8.36 -0.76 -9.62
CA LEU A 47 -8.75 -0.84 -11.03
C LEU A 47 -8.45 -2.21 -11.65
N ALA A 48 -7.37 -2.88 -11.23
CA ALA A 48 -6.96 -4.18 -11.76
C ALA A 48 -7.60 -5.36 -11.00
N ASN A 49 -8.12 -5.10 -9.78
CA ASN A 49 -8.60 -6.10 -8.82
C ASN A 49 -7.57 -7.23 -8.56
N LYS A 50 -6.27 -6.90 -8.65
CA LYS A 50 -5.14 -7.81 -8.41
C LYS A 50 -3.86 -7.00 -8.18
N ILE A 51 -2.82 -7.64 -7.66
CA ILE A 51 -1.50 -7.02 -7.48
C ILE A 51 -0.58 -7.48 -8.63
N CYS A 52 -0.44 -6.65 -9.67
CA CYS A 52 0.40 -6.96 -10.84
C CYS A 52 1.05 -5.69 -11.40
N TRP A 53 2.39 -5.57 -11.29
CA TRP A 53 3.12 -4.35 -11.71
C TRP A 53 2.99 -4.05 -13.20
N THR A 54 2.99 -5.08 -14.06
CA THR A 54 2.83 -4.92 -15.51
C THR A 54 1.44 -4.38 -15.86
N GLU A 55 0.43 -4.78 -15.11
CA GLU A 55 -0.93 -4.29 -15.31
C GLU A 55 -1.09 -2.87 -14.78
N PHE A 56 -0.44 -2.54 -13.67
CA PHE A 56 -0.43 -1.17 -13.14
C PHE A 56 0.25 -0.22 -14.14
N GLU A 57 1.37 -0.63 -14.73
CA GLU A 57 2.02 0.11 -15.82
C GLU A 57 1.05 0.35 -16.98
N ARG A 58 0.32 -0.70 -17.43
CA ARG A 58 -0.62 -0.60 -18.54
C ARG A 58 -1.80 0.33 -18.24
N ILE A 59 -2.40 0.21 -17.05
CA ILE A 59 -3.55 1.02 -16.63
C ILE A 59 -3.13 2.49 -16.42
N GLY A 60 -1.91 2.73 -15.94
CA GLY A 60 -1.32 4.05 -15.76
C GLY A 60 -0.60 4.60 -17.01
N LEU A 61 -0.86 4.06 -18.20
CA LEU A 61 -0.28 4.49 -19.49
C LEU A 61 1.26 4.61 -19.50
N GLY A 62 1.96 3.79 -18.73
CA GLY A 62 3.41 3.82 -18.68
C GLY A 62 4.00 4.93 -17.80
N ASN A 63 3.19 5.71 -17.06
CA ASN A 63 3.68 6.73 -16.12
C ASN A 63 4.69 6.16 -15.11
N TYR A 64 4.43 4.94 -14.64
CA TYR A 64 5.39 4.15 -13.89
C TYR A 64 5.66 2.83 -14.61
N LYS A 65 6.94 2.55 -14.83
CA LYS A 65 7.40 1.24 -15.31
C LYS A 65 7.23 0.18 -14.24
N ALA A 66 6.84 -1.03 -14.64
CA ALA A 66 6.72 -2.18 -13.73
C ALA A 66 8.01 -2.41 -12.93
N ALA A 67 9.17 -2.23 -13.57
CA ALA A 67 10.48 -2.30 -12.91
C ALA A 67 10.65 -1.22 -11.83
N ALA A 68 10.22 0.02 -12.09
CA ALA A 68 10.28 1.10 -11.11
C ALA A 68 9.31 0.88 -9.94
N LEU A 69 8.09 0.39 -10.21
CA LEU A 69 7.13 0.02 -9.17
C LEU A 69 7.71 -1.05 -8.26
N SER A 70 8.26 -2.11 -8.86
CA SER A 70 8.85 -3.23 -8.15
C SER A 70 10.11 -2.83 -7.37
N TRP A 71 10.94 -1.94 -7.93
CA TRP A 71 12.13 -1.42 -7.26
C TRP A 71 11.75 -0.61 -6.01
N MET A 72 10.77 0.28 -6.11
CA MET A 72 10.32 1.09 -4.97
C MET A 72 9.73 0.23 -3.85
N PHE A 73 9.01 -0.84 -4.19
CA PHE A 73 8.52 -1.81 -3.21
C PHE A 73 9.66 -2.54 -2.47
N ARG A 74 10.71 -2.96 -3.19
CA ARG A 74 11.81 -3.75 -2.61
C ARG A 74 12.88 -2.92 -1.91
N HIS A 75 13.17 -1.73 -2.42
CA HIS A 75 14.32 -0.92 -2.01
C HIS A 75 13.92 0.45 -1.45
N GLY A 76 12.65 0.83 -1.57
CA GLY A 76 12.13 2.04 -0.95
C GLY A 76 12.23 1.95 0.58
N LYS A 77 12.69 3.03 1.21
CA LYS A 77 12.81 3.15 2.66
C LYS A 77 11.46 3.41 3.31
N PHE A 78 10.58 2.42 3.30
CA PHE A 78 9.29 2.47 3.96
C PHE A 78 9.36 1.86 5.35
N ALA A 79 8.72 2.51 6.32
CA ALA A 79 8.44 1.91 7.62
C ALA A 79 7.24 0.94 7.48
N TRP A 80 7.44 -0.20 6.82
CA TRP A 80 6.35 -1.15 6.48
C TRP A 80 5.48 -1.57 7.66
N THR A 81 6.10 -1.81 8.82
CA THR A 81 5.37 -2.15 10.05
C THR A 81 4.44 -1.02 10.48
N MET A 82 4.90 0.23 10.41
CA MET A 82 4.08 1.40 10.75
C MET A 82 3.00 1.66 9.71
N LEU A 83 3.29 1.45 8.42
CA LEU A 83 2.28 1.51 7.37
C LEU A 83 1.13 0.55 7.66
N LEU A 84 1.42 -0.71 7.99
CA LEU A 84 0.39 -1.70 8.32
C LEU A 84 -0.37 -1.28 9.58
N HIS A 85 0.32 -0.96 10.67
CA HIS A 85 -0.31 -0.58 11.93
C HIS A 85 -1.24 0.63 11.76
N VAL A 86 -0.73 1.73 11.20
CA VAL A 86 -1.48 2.98 11.06
C VAL A 86 -2.62 2.83 10.06
N SER A 87 -2.42 2.11 8.95
CA SER A 87 -3.50 1.89 7.98
C SER A 87 -4.67 1.12 8.58
N VAL A 88 -4.40 0.07 9.37
CA VAL A 88 -5.44 -0.68 10.09
C VAL A 88 -6.12 0.23 11.11
N ALA A 89 -5.36 0.97 11.92
CA ALA A 89 -5.92 1.88 12.92
C ALA A 89 -6.85 2.95 12.30
N LEU A 90 -6.45 3.52 11.16
CA LEU A 90 -7.27 4.49 10.42
C LEU A 90 -8.58 3.88 9.92
N ILE A 91 -8.54 2.65 9.38
CA ILE A 91 -9.74 1.95 8.92
C ILE A 91 -10.68 1.67 10.10
N LEU A 92 -10.16 1.12 11.20
CA LEU A 92 -10.95 0.84 12.40
C LEU A 92 -11.63 2.12 12.92
N ALA A 93 -10.88 3.21 13.05
CA ALA A 93 -11.41 4.50 13.48
C ALA A 93 -12.47 5.04 12.53
N ARG A 94 -12.24 4.98 11.21
CA ARG A 94 -13.16 5.47 10.17
C ARG A 94 -14.50 4.75 10.20
N TYR A 95 -14.51 3.46 10.51
CA TYR A 95 -15.73 2.65 10.60
C TYR A 95 -16.31 2.54 12.02
N GLY A 96 -15.71 3.22 13.00
CA GLY A 96 -16.17 3.16 14.40
C GLY A 96 -16.01 1.77 15.03
N ILE A 97 -15.05 0.96 14.56
CA ILE A 97 -14.80 -0.38 15.08
C ILE A 97 -13.94 -0.25 16.35
N VAL A 98 -14.55 -0.56 17.50
CA VAL A 98 -13.91 -0.39 18.83
C VAL A 98 -13.58 -1.72 19.52
N GLU A 99 -14.12 -2.82 19.01
CA GLU A 99 -13.91 -4.16 19.55
C GLU A 99 -13.74 -5.17 18.42
N GLY A 100 -13.14 -6.31 18.74
CA GLY A 100 -12.90 -7.40 17.81
C GLY A 100 -12.40 -8.64 18.53
N ILE A 101 -12.40 -9.76 17.82
CA ILE A 101 -11.90 -11.03 18.33
C ILE A 101 -10.56 -11.30 17.65
N LEU A 102 -9.53 -11.58 18.45
CA LEU A 102 -8.26 -12.04 17.92
C LEU A 102 -8.42 -13.50 17.47
N VAL A 103 -8.36 -13.72 16.16
CA VAL A 103 -8.33 -15.06 15.57
C VAL A 103 -6.91 -15.33 15.11
N GLY A 104 -6.24 -16.31 15.71
CA GLY A 104 -4.98 -16.82 15.20
C GLY A 104 -5.23 -17.74 14.03
N ASP A 105 -4.89 -17.30 12.82
CA ASP A 105 -4.81 -18.17 11.65
C ASP A 105 -3.39 -18.71 11.56
N ASP A 106 -3.17 -19.93 12.04
CA ASP A 106 -1.90 -20.61 11.84
C ASP A 106 -1.93 -21.23 10.45
N SER A 107 -1.03 -20.78 9.58
CA SER A 107 -0.94 -21.31 8.22
C SER A 107 -0.29 -22.69 8.25
N ASP A 108 -1.07 -23.73 8.58
CA ASP A 108 -0.72 -25.16 8.44
C ASP A 108 -0.47 -25.58 6.98
N ARG A 109 -0.53 -24.63 6.04
CA ARG A 109 -0.17 -24.85 4.65
C ARG A 109 1.34 -24.93 4.53
N GLN A 110 1.85 -26.13 4.22
CA GLN A 110 3.24 -26.31 3.81
C GLN A 110 3.59 -25.29 2.72
N ARG A 111 4.59 -24.45 3.00
CA ARG A 111 5.14 -23.49 2.05
C ARG A 111 5.42 -24.20 0.73
N ALA A 112 4.85 -23.73 -0.38
CA ALA A 112 5.06 -24.35 -1.69
C ALA A 112 6.57 -24.39 -2.00
N LYS A 113 7.14 -25.60 -2.10
CA LYS A 113 8.58 -25.84 -2.33
C LYS A 113 9.04 -25.52 -3.77
N GLN A 114 8.21 -24.84 -4.57
CA GLN A 114 8.50 -24.52 -5.96
C GLN A 114 8.80 -23.03 -6.14
N THR A 115 9.93 -22.60 -5.61
CA THR A 115 10.59 -21.39 -6.10
C THR A 115 12.03 -21.75 -6.42
N LYS A 116 12.38 -21.76 -7.71
CA LYS A 116 13.78 -21.80 -8.13
C LYS A 116 14.41 -20.47 -7.73
N ARG A 117 15.56 -20.56 -7.05
CA ARG A 117 16.33 -19.40 -6.61
C ARG A 117 17.06 -18.75 -7.78
#